data_AF-A0A6L9QL33-F1
#
_entry.id   AF-A0A6L9QL33-F1
#
_cell.length_a   1.000
_cell.length_b   1.000
_cell.length_c   1.000
_cell.angle_alpha   90.00
_cell.angle_beta   90.00
_cell.angle_gamma   90.00
#
_symmetry.space_group_name_H-M   'P 1'
#
loop_
_entity.id
_entity.type
_entity.pdbx_description
1 polymer ?
#
loop_
_entity_poly.entity_id
_entity_poly.type
_entity_poly.pdbx_seq_one_letter_code
_entity_poly.pdbx_strand_id
1 'polypeptide(L)' 'AAGASDRGRRYSRNEDALALAAHATGIAAVVSDGVGSSQRPEDASRTAADTGAAELVARLDAGEDPE' A
#
# COMPACT_ATOMS: atom_id res chain seq x y z
N ALA A 1 -1.83 -14.51 -0.06
CA ALA A 1 -0.85 -13.64 -0.74
C ALA A 1 0.14 -13.09 0.28
N ALA A 2 1.32 -12.66 -0.16
CA ALA A 2 2.32 -12.03 0.69
C ALA A 2 3.08 -10.97 -0.12
N GLY A 3 3.65 -9.98 0.58
CA GLY A 3 4.53 -8.99 -0.01
C GLY A 3 5.81 -8.87 0.80
N ALA A 4 6.85 -8.34 0.16
CA ALA A 4 8.14 -8.09 0.76
C ALA A 4 8.65 -6.73 0.32
N SER A 5 9.32 -6.02 1.23
CA SER A 5 10.09 -4.82 0.94
C SER A 5 11.35 -4.84 1.78
N ASP A 6 12.40 -4.19 1.28
CA ASP A 6 13.68 -4.03 1.96
C ASP A 6 14.06 -2.55 1.93
N ARG A 7 14.63 -2.07 3.04
CA ARG A 7 15.14 -0.70 3.15
C ARG A 7 16.28 -0.42 2.15
N GLY A 8 16.95 -1.46 1.68
CA GLY A 8 18.20 -1.34 0.93
C GLY A 8 19.38 -0.94 1.82
N ARG A 9 20.57 -0.95 1.22
CA ARG A 9 21.84 -0.72 1.94
C ARG A 9 22.15 0.75 2.20
N ARG A 10 21.51 1.69 1.50
CA ARG A 10 21.87 3.12 1.47
C ARG A 10 20.95 4.02 2.29
N TYR A 11 19.71 3.60 2.54
CA TYR A 11 18.71 4.42 3.21
C TYR A 11 18.66 4.14 4.70
N SER A 12 18.35 5.12 5.55
CA SER A 12 18.28 4.93 7.01
C SER A 12 16.96 4.31 7.49
N ARG A 13 15.90 4.40 6.67
CA ARG A 13 14.55 3.86 6.93
C ARG A 13 13.96 3.32 5.63
N ASN A 14 13.01 2.40 5.76
CA ASN A 14 12.20 1.95 4.63
C ASN A 14 10.99 2.88 4.51
N GLU A 15 10.84 3.50 3.35
CA GLU A 15 9.73 4.43 3.06
C GLU A 15 8.66 3.75 2.21
N ASP A 16 8.87 2.50 1.79
CA ASP A 16 7.88 1.70 1.08
C ASP A 16 6.88 1.09 2.07
N ALA A 17 5.62 1.01 1.64
CA ALA A 17 4.59 0.24 2.30
C ALA A 17 3.77 -0.57 1.30
N LEU A 18 3.26 -1.71 1.76
CA LEU A 18 2.34 -2.56 1.00
C LEU A 18 1.22 -3.04 1.93
N ALA A 19 0.00 -3.02 1.40
CA ALA A 19 -1.19 -3.61 2.02
C ALA A 19 -1.82 -4.61 1.04
N LEU A 20 -2.29 -5.74 1.59
CA LEU A 20 -3.00 -6.79 0.86
C LEU A 20 -4.33 -7.05 1.54
N ALA A 21 -5.41 -7.06 0.78
CA ALA A 21 -6.74 -7.40 1.28
C ALA A 21 -7.39 -8.47 0.39
N ALA A 22 -8.02 -9.45 1.03
CA ALA A 22 -8.76 -10.49 0.32
C ALA A 22 -10.10 -9.93 -0.19
N HIS A 23 -10.48 -10.30 -1.40
CA HIS A 23 -11.76 -9.97 -2.02
C HIS A 23 -12.37 -11.24 -2.64
N ALA A 24 -13.68 -11.27 -2.86
CA ALA A 24 -14.37 -12.47 -3.35
C ALA A 24 -13.83 -12.99 -4.70
N THR A 25 -13.29 -12.11 -5.52
CA THR A 25 -12.76 -12.43 -6.86
C THR A 25 -11.23 -12.43 -6.93
N GLY A 26 -10.51 -12.15 -5.83
CA GLY A 26 -9.06 -12.04 -5.87
C GLY A 26 -8.42 -11.37 -4.65
N ILE A 27 -7.30 -10.68 -4.87
CA ILE A 27 -6.57 -9.93 -3.84
C ILE A 27 -6.40 -8.50 -4.32
N ALA A 28 -6.86 -7.53 -3.52
CA ALA A 28 -6.51 -6.12 -3.68
C ALA A 28 -5.11 -5.89 -3.10
N ALA A 29 -4.21 -5.33 -3.91
CA ALA A 29 -2.84 -5.05 -3.52
C ALA A 29 -2.51 -3.59 -3.79
N VAL A 30 -2.05 -2.89 -2.76
CA VAL A 30 -1.62 -1.48 -2.86
C VAL A 30 -0.20 -1.37 -2.38
N VAL A 31 0.62 -0.66 -3.17
CA VAL A 31 1.99 -0.28 -2.82
C VAL A 31 2.08 1.22 -2.82
N SER A 32 2.80 1.79 -1.85
CA SER A 32 3.06 3.22 -1.75
C SER A 32 4.53 3.45 -1.39
N ASP A 33 5.16 4.40 -2.09
CA ASP A 33 6.53 4.87 -1.84
C ASP A 33 6.46 6.25 -1.17
N GLY A 34 7.01 6.34 0.03
CA GLY A 34 7.05 7.58 0.81
C GLY A 34 8.00 8.58 0.18
N VAL A 35 7.59 9.85 0.13
CA VAL A 35 8.46 10.90 -0.41
C VAL A 35 9.50 11.29 0.64
N GLY A 36 10.75 10.83 0.50
CA GLY A 36 11.80 10.95 1.52
C GLY A 36 12.20 12.36 1.99
N SER A 37 11.76 13.41 1.29
CA SER A 37 11.90 14.80 1.73
C SER A 37 10.79 15.27 2.68
N SER A 38 9.78 14.44 2.94
CA SER A 38 8.64 14.73 3.82
C SER A 38 9.01 14.53 5.30
N GLN A 39 8.16 15.03 6.21
CA GLN A 39 8.42 14.93 7.65
C GLN A 39 8.40 13.49 8.18
N ARG A 40 7.49 12.64 7.66
CA ARG A 40 7.29 11.24 8.11
C ARG A 40 6.90 10.34 6.92
N PRO A 41 7.83 10.12 5.96
CA PRO A 41 7.53 9.40 4.72
C PRO A 41 7.05 7.95 4.95
N GLU A 42 7.58 7.25 5.94
CA GLU A 42 7.21 5.88 6.31
C GLU A 42 5.80 5.77 6.91
N ASP A 43 5.36 6.78 7.65
CA ASP A 43 3.99 6.84 8.19
C ASP A 43 3.02 7.18 7.06
N ALA A 44 3.42 8.10 6.18
CA ALA A 44 2.61 8.54 5.05
C ALA A 44 2.36 7.39 4.06
N SER A 45 3.42 6.66 3.67
CA SER A 45 3.28 5.52 2.76
C SER A 45 2.46 4.39 3.38
N ARG A 46 2.66 4.07 4.66
CA ARG A 46 1.84 3.09 5.38
C ARG A 46 0.36 3.48 5.37
N THR A 47 0.06 4.72 5.76
CA THR A 47 -1.31 5.22 5.80
C THR A 47 -1.94 5.18 4.40
N ALA A 48 -1.18 5.56 3.37
CA ALA A 48 -1.65 5.52 1.99
C ALA A 48 -1.93 4.10 1.50
N ALA A 49 -1.04 3.14 1.79
CA ALA A 49 -1.22 1.74 1.40
C ALA A 49 -2.45 1.11 2.10
N ASP A 50 -2.58 1.30 3.42
CA ASP A 50 -3.69 0.76 4.21
C ASP A 50 -5.03 1.36 3.77
N THR A 51 -5.07 2.69 3.60
CA THR A 51 -6.27 3.41 3.15
C THR A 51 -6.65 3.03 1.72
N GLY A 52 -5.66 2.97 0.82
CA GLY A 52 -5.88 2.59 -0.57
C GLY A 52 -6.39 1.16 -0.71
N ALA A 53 -5.89 0.21 0.08
CA ALA A 53 -6.37 -1.16 0.05
C ALA A 53 -7.81 -1.27 0.56
N ALA A 54 -8.15 -0.56 1.64
CA ALA A 54 -9.52 -0.52 2.16
C ALA A 54 -10.50 0.09 1.15
N GLU A 55 -10.12 1.21 0.53
CA GLU A 55 -10.94 1.89 -0.48
C GLU A 55 -11.09 1.04 -1.75
N LEU A 56 -10.00 0.42 -2.22
CA LEU A 56 -10.04 -0.46 -3.39
C LEU A 56 -10.99 -1.64 -3.17
N VAL A 57 -10.93 -2.29 -2.01
CA VAL A 57 -11.90 -3.36 -1.68
C VAL A 57 -13.33 -2.82 -1.64
N ALA A 58 -13.57 -1.66 -1.00
CA ALA A 58 -14.90 -1.07 -0.93
C ALA A 58 -15.49 -0.76 -2.32
N ARG A 59 -14.69 -0.29 -3.26
CA ARG A 59 -15.11 -0.03 -4.64
C ARG A 59 -15.37 -1.31 -5.44
N LEU A 60 -14.52 -2.32 -5.27
CA LEU A 60 -14.74 -3.64 -5.88
C LEU A 60 -16.02 -4.29 -5.34
N ASP A 61 -16.28 -4.18 -4.04
CA ASP A 61 -17.53 -4.64 -3.41
C ASP A 61 -18.75 -3.87 -3.94
N ALA A 62 -18.58 -2.61 -4.34
CA ALA A 62 -19.61 -1.79 -4.98
C ALA A 62 -19.80 -2.11 -6.49
N GLY A 63 -18.97 -2.99 -7.06
CA GLY A 63 -19.02 -3.39 -8.46
C GLY A 63 -18.35 -2.41 -9.43
N GLU A 64 -17.51 -1.51 -8.92
CA GLU A 64 -16.66 -0.65 -9.76
C GLU A 64 -15.52 -1.44 -10.41
N ASP A 65 -15.07 -0.96 -11.56
CA ASP A 65 -13.91 -1.52 -12.24
C ASP A 65 -12.63 -1.13 -11.47
N PRO A 66 -11.63 -2.04 -11.33
CA PRO A 66 -10.34 -1.72 -10.74
C PRO A 66 -9.47 -0.69 -11.51
N GLU A 67 -9.80 -0.34 -12.76
CA GLU A 67 -9.09 0.67 -13.59
C GLU A 67 -9.71 2.07 -13.54
#